data_AF-A0A517WPW1-F1
#
_entry.id   AF-A0A517WPW1-F1
#
_cell.length_a   1.000
_cell.length_b   1.000
_cell.length_c   1.000
_cell.angle_alpha   90.00
_cell.angle_beta   90.00
_cell.angle_gamma   90.00
#
_symmetry.space_group_name_H-M   'P 1'
#
loop_
_entity.id
_entity.type
_entity.pdbx_description
1 polymer ?
#
loop_
_entity_poly.entity_id
_entity_poly.type
_entity_poly.pdbx_seq_one_letter_code
_entity_poly.pdbx_strand_id
1 'polypeptide(L)'
;MKRRSPTALKASQRNRRAFTLIELMVAIVIILILLGLLIPAIGAVRLRAQQSQVRAEISSLEAAITAFKADFGMDPPSGIVLHESGSATWSQRDKNLIRKLWPQFDFSLDKDINGDGDALDNDITLNAGECLVFFLGGVYEKTADGTFRVYGFSKNPAQPFLNPGSSVAALSATNSSRRGPYFEFDNSRFVDTDGDIAPEYLDSFPGQQKPYLYFSSYDGRGYRDSELPVLLGFKSVYREGSSAHGSTPGIPYKAKTYQIISPGADFQYGVGGNYDPDKNFPGPQPPTYLDDRTVEADNITNFVSGSLK
;
A
#
# COMPACT_ATOMS: atom_id res chain seq x y z
N MET A 1 -86.08 -44.12 24.10
CA MET A 1 -84.79 -43.40 23.93
C MET A 1 -84.48 -43.25 22.44
N LYS A 2 -84.59 -42.03 21.87
CA LYS A 2 -84.20 -41.74 20.48
C LYS A 2 -82.75 -41.24 20.47
N ARG A 3 -81.82 -42.04 19.92
CA ARG A 3 -80.42 -41.62 19.67
C ARG A 3 -80.40 -40.64 18.48
N ARG A 4 -79.83 -39.44 18.65
CA ARG A 4 -79.60 -38.49 17.56
C ARG A 4 -78.34 -38.89 16.80
N SER A 5 -78.43 -38.93 15.47
CA SER A 5 -77.32 -39.24 14.57
C SER A 5 -76.26 -38.13 14.56
N PRO A 6 -74.97 -38.46 14.41
CA PRO A 6 -73.90 -37.46 14.41
C PRO A 6 -73.95 -36.60 13.14
N THR A 7 -73.90 -35.27 13.31
CA THR A 7 -73.79 -34.31 12.20
C THR A 7 -72.33 -34.25 11.74
N ALA A 8 -72.04 -34.76 10.55
CA ALA A 8 -70.71 -34.64 9.94
C ALA A 8 -70.44 -33.17 9.53
N LEU A 9 -69.41 -32.55 10.11
CA LEU A 9 -68.94 -31.22 9.71
C LEU A 9 -68.30 -31.32 8.32
N LYS A 10 -68.88 -30.65 7.32
CA LYS A 10 -68.28 -30.49 5.98
C LYS A 10 -67.01 -29.65 6.11
N ALA A 11 -65.84 -30.26 5.88
CA ALA A 11 -64.61 -29.51 5.70
C ALA A 11 -64.74 -28.60 4.46
N SER A 12 -64.64 -27.28 4.66
CA SER A 12 -64.52 -26.31 3.57
C SER A 12 -63.26 -26.64 2.78
N GLN A 13 -63.42 -27.21 1.58
CA GLN A 13 -62.31 -27.31 0.62
C GLN A 13 -61.98 -25.89 0.15
N ARG A 14 -61.04 -25.26 0.85
CA ARG A 14 -60.44 -24.00 0.41
C ARG A 14 -59.66 -24.34 -0.86
N ASN A 15 -60.25 -24.02 -2.02
CA ASN A 15 -59.60 -24.15 -3.34
C ASN A 15 -58.25 -23.45 -3.28
N ARG A 16 -57.17 -24.23 -3.15
CA ARG A 16 -55.82 -23.72 -3.33
C ARG A 16 -55.68 -23.48 -4.82
N ARG A 17 -55.70 -22.22 -5.24
CA ARG A 17 -55.41 -21.83 -6.62
C ARG A 17 -54.00 -22.31 -6.94
N ALA A 18 -53.89 -23.24 -7.90
CA ALA A 18 -52.60 -23.62 -8.46
C ALA A 18 -52.12 -22.52 -9.41
N PHE A 19 -50.82 -22.25 -9.40
CA PHE A 19 -50.20 -21.30 -10.32
C PHE A 19 -50.39 -21.75 -11.77
N THR A 20 -50.73 -20.83 -12.66
CA THR A 20 -50.78 -21.08 -14.10
C THR A 20 -49.39 -21.06 -14.71
N LEU A 21 -49.19 -21.80 -15.80
CA LEU A 21 -47.94 -21.81 -16.56
C LEU A 21 -47.55 -20.40 -17.04
N ILE A 22 -48.55 -19.58 -17.39
CA ILE A 22 -48.36 -18.21 -17.85
C ILE A 22 -47.82 -17.33 -16.71
N GLU A 23 -48.38 -17.41 -15.51
CA GLU A 23 -47.89 -16.65 -14.35
C GLU A 23 -46.44 -16.99 -14.03
N LEU A 24 -46.06 -18.27 -14.11
CA LEU A 24 -44.68 -18.70 -13.91
C LEU A 24 -43.76 -18.16 -15.01
N MET A 25 -44.20 -18.19 -16.28
CA MET A 25 -43.42 -17.72 -17.41
C MET A 25 -43.17 -16.21 -17.33
N VAL A 26 -44.21 -15.43 -17.03
CA VAL A 26 -44.09 -13.97 -16.86
C VAL A 26 -43.16 -13.65 -15.68
N ALA A 27 -43.27 -14.38 -14.57
CA ALA A 27 -42.39 -14.19 -13.42
C ALA A 27 -40.91 -14.41 -13.77
N ILE A 28 -40.60 -15.49 -14.49
CA ILE A 28 -39.22 -15.78 -14.92
C ILE A 28 -38.71 -14.69 -15.88
N VAL A 29 -39.53 -14.23 -16.83
CA VAL A 29 -39.16 -13.13 -17.74
C VAL A 29 -38.82 -11.86 -16.96
N ILE A 30 -39.62 -11.51 -15.96
CA ILE A 30 -39.35 -10.35 -15.09
C ILE A 30 -38.02 -10.54 -14.33
N ILE A 31 -37.78 -11.72 -13.74
CA ILE A 31 -36.52 -12.00 -13.03
C ILE A 31 -35.31 -11.87 -13.96
N LEU A 32 -35.39 -12.41 -15.18
CA LEU A 32 -34.29 -12.32 -16.16
C LEU A 32 -34.01 -10.87 -16.58
N ILE A 33 -35.05 -10.05 -16.77
CA ILE A 33 -34.89 -8.62 -17.07
C ILE A 33 -34.21 -7.92 -15.88
N LEU A 34 -34.67 -8.16 -14.66
CA LEU A 34 -34.09 -7.55 -13.46
C LEU A 34 -32.62 -7.94 -13.27
N LEU A 35 -32.28 -9.22 -13.45
CA LEU A 35 -30.90 -9.69 -13.39
C LEU A 35 -30.04 -9.09 -14.51
N GLY A 36 -30.57 -8.98 -15.74
CA GLY A 36 -29.87 -8.39 -16.87
C GLY A 36 -29.50 -6.92 -16.64
N LEU A 37 -30.34 -6.17 -15.93
CA LEU A 37 -30.05 -4.78 -15.55
C LEU A 37 -29.09 -4.67 -14.36
N LEU A 38 -29.06 -5.66 -13.46
CA LEU A 38 -28.28 -5.61 -12.23
C LEU A 38 -26.79 -5.87 -12.45
N ILE A 39 -26.44 -6.83 -13.32
CA ILE A 39 -25.05 -7.29 -13.54
C ILE A 39 -24.07 -6.15 -13.89
N PRO A 40 -24.34 -5.25 -14.87
CA PRO A 40 -23.38 -4.21 -15.23
C PRO A 40 -23.14 -3.19 -14.10
N ALA A 41 -24.13 -2.94 -13.24
CA ALA A 41 -23.99 -2.00 -12.13
C ALA A 41 -23.03 -2.52 -11.02
N ILE A 42 -22.96 -3.84 -10.83
CA ILE A 42 -22.14 -4.45 -9.77
C ILE A 42 -20.65 -4.20 -9.99
N GLY A 43 -20.16 -4.27 -11.24
CA GLY A 43 -18.75 -4.09 -11.55
C GLY A 43 -18.23 -2.70 -11.14
N ALA A 44 -18.94 -1.64 -11.54
CA ALA A 44 -18.57 -0.27 -11.19
C ALA A 44 -18.65 -0.02 -9.66
N VAL A 45 -19.63 -0.60 -8.98
CA VAL A 45 -19.75 -0.50 -7.52
C VAL A 45 -18.59 -1.21 -6.82
N ARG A 46 -18.20 -2.40 -7.29
CA ARG A 46 -17.06 -3.15 -6.74
C ARG A 46 -15.75 -2.37 -6.90
N LEU A 47 -15.49 -1.83 -8.09
CA LEU A 47 -14.29 -1.03 -8.33
C LEU A 47 -14.25 0.19 -7.40
N ARG A 48 -15.36 0.92 -7.25
CA ARG A 48 -15.44 2.06 -6.33
C ARG A 48 -15.21 1.65 -4.87
N ALA A 49 -15.73 0.50 -4.45
CA ALA A 49 -15.51 -0.04 -3.11
C ALA A 49 -14.03 -0.37 -2.88
N GLN A 50 -13.37 -1.02 -3.85
CA GLN A 50 -11.93 -1.31 -3.80
C GLN A 50 -11.09 -0.02 -3.75
N GLN A 51 -11.39 0.96 -4.61
CA GLN A 51 -10.74 2.26 -4.56
C GLN A 51 -10.95 2.95 -3.20
N SER A 52 -12.14 2.83 -2.61
CA SER A 52 -12.42 3.37 -1.28
C SER A 52 -11.62 2.67 -0.18
N GLN A 53 -11.39 1.36 -0.32
CA GLN A 53 -10.58 0.58 0.62
C GLN A 53 -9.12 1.03 0.58
N VAL A 54 -8.54 1.16 -0.62
CA VAL A 54 -7.17 1.69 -0.80
C VAL A 54 -7.05 3.11 -0.23
N ARG A 55 -8.04 3.99 -0.45
CA ARG A 55 -8.02 5.34 0.15
C ARG A 55 -8.05 5.32 1.67
N ALA A 56 -8.89 4.47 2.27
CA ALA A 56 -8.94 4.32 3.73
C ALA A 56 -7.61 3.80 4.29
N GLU A 57 -6.95 2.91 3.57
CA GLU A 57 -5.61 2.42 3.91
C GLU A 57 -4.55 3.51 3.78
N ILE A 58 -4.55 4.29 2.69
CA ILE A 58 -3.66 5.46 2.54
C ILE A 58 -3.86 6.44 3.70
N SER A 59 -5.10 6.74 4.10
CA SER A 59 -5.35 7.58 5.28
C SER A 59 -4.82 6.98 6.58
N SER A 60 -4.84 5.65 6.70
CA SER A 60 -4.26 4.94 7.86
C SER A 60 -2.73 4.99 7.84
N LEU A 61 -2.11 4.90 6.66
CA LEU A 61 -0.68 5.13 6.46
C LEU A 61 -0.28 6.58 6.79
N GLU A 62 -1.07 7.58 6.37
CA GLU A 62 -0.85 8.99 6.73
C GLU A 62 -0.89 9.20 8.26
N ALA A 63 -1.81 8.53 8.96
CA ALA A 63 -1.88 8.55 10.41
C ALA A 63 -0.65 7.89 11.05
N ALA A 64 -0.19 6.75 10.52
CA ALA A 64 1.02 6.08 10.97
C ALA A 64 2.28 6.94 10.76
N ILE A 65 2.41 7.58 9.59
CA ILE A 65 3.50 8.53 9.30
C ILE A 65 3.46 9.73 10.25
N THR A 66 2.26 10.23 10.56
CA THR A 66 2.10 11.32 11.53
C THR A 66 2.56 10.90 12.93
N ALA A 67 2.23 9.68 13.36
CA ALA A 67 2.70 9.12 14.62
C ALA A 67 4.22 8.92 14.64
N PHE A 68 4.79 8.39 13.55
CA PHE A 68 6.24 8.29 13.37
C PHE A 68 6.92 9.67 13.47
N LYS A 69 6.39 10.67 12.75
CA LYS A 69 6.91 12.04 12.77
C LYS A 69 6.84 12.66 14.17
N ALA A 70 5.78 12.40 14.94
CA ALA A 70 5.68 12.87 16.32
C ALA A 70 6.79 12.29 17.21
N ASP A 71 7.18 11.05 16.96
CA ASP A 71 8.19 10.32 17.72
C ASP A 71 9.64 10.65 17.32
N PHE A 72 9.86 10.96 16.05
CA PHE A 72 11.20 11.12 15.45
C PHE A 72 11.50 12.52 14.89
N GLY A 73 10.50 13.40 14.83
CA GLY A 73 10.64 14.80 14.39
C GLY A 73 10.77 15.01 12.88
N MET A 74 10.71 13.96 12.07
CA MET A 74 10.71 14.05 10.61
C MET A 74 9.84 12.94 10.00
N ASP A 75 9.33 13.18 8.78
CA ASP A 75 8.67 12.12 8.01
C ASP A 75 9.69 10.99 7.70
N PRO A 76 9.25 9.73 7.53
CA PRO A 76 10.13 8.67 7.05
C PRO A 76 10.92 9.11 5.81
N PRO A 77 12.21 8.76 5.68
CA PRO A 77 12.92 8.94 4.42
C PRO A 77 12.32 8.00 3.35
N SER A 78 12.59 8.29 2.08
CA SER A 78 12.13 7.47 0.93
C SER A 78 13.28 6.81 0.17
N GLY A 79 14.47 6.82 0.76
CA GLY A 79 15.62 6.09 0.22
C GLY A 79 16.82 6.18 1.16
N ILE A 80 17.39 5.05 1.54
CA ILE A 80 18.55 5.00 2.44
C ILE A 80 19.30 3.68 2.25
N VAL A 81 20.63 3.72 2.34
CA VAL A 81 21.43 2.50 2.47
C VAL A 81 21.70 2.27 3.96
N LEU A 82 21.33 1.08 4.43
CA LEU A 82 21.65 0.59 5.76
C LEU A 82 22.80 -0.41 5.67
N HIS A 83 23.50 -0.58 6.77
CA HIS A 83 24.63 -1.50 6.85
C HIS A 83 24.53 -2.28 8.17
N GLU A 84 24.85 -3.57 8.11
CA GLU A 84 24.82 -4.45 9.27
C GLU A 84 26.15 -4.49 9.99
N SER A 85 27.25 -4.48 9.24
CA SER A 85 28.59 -4.45 9.83
C SER A 85 28.89 -3.13 10.55
N GLY A 86 29.38 -3.23 11.78
CA GLY A 86 29.90 -2.10 12.56
C GLY A 86 31.16 -1.46 11.97
N SER A 87 31.78 -2.10 10.97
CA SER A 87 32.93 -1.55 10.23
C SER A 87 32.55 -0.89 8.90
N ALA A 88 31.26 -0.86 8.54
CA ALA A 88 30.79 -0.33 7.27
C ALA A 88 31.04 1.18 7.12
N THR A 89 31.30 1.60 5.88
CA THR A 89 31.49 3.02 5.55
C THR A 89 30.19 3.62 5.04
N TRP A 90 29.41 4.19 5.96
CA TRP A 90 28.16 4.85 5.59
C TRP A 90 28.41 6.17 4.86
N SER A 91 27.53 6.49 3.91
CA SER A 91 27.49 7.80 3.26
C SER A 91 27.19 8.91 4.29
N GLN A 92 27.71 10.12 4.07
CA GLN A 92 27.44 11.25 4.97
C GLN A 92 25.94 11.55 5.07
N ARG A 93 25.19 11.36 3.98
CA ARG A 93 23.74 11.57 3.94
C ARG A 93 23.04 10.58 4.87
N ASP A 94 23.32 9.30 4.73
CA ASP A 94 22.60 8.25 5.44
C ASP A 94 22.97 8.27 6.93
N LYS A 95 24.25 8.54 7.26
CA LYS A 95 24.66 8.86 8.64
C LYS A 95 23.83 10.00 9.24
N ASN A 96 23.64 11.08 8.49
CA ASN A 96 22.87 12.24 8.96
C ASN A 96 21.38 11.91 9.14
N LEU A 97 20.79 11.10 8.27
CA LEU A 97 19.40 10.65 8.40
C LEU A 97 19.24 9.79 9.66
N ILE A 98 20.08 8.76 9.84
CA ILE A 98 20.05 7.91 11.02
C ILE A 98 20.29 8.72 12.29
N ARG A 99 21.23 9.67 12.31
CA ARG A 99 21.47 10.53 13.48
C ARG A 99 20.32 11.48 13.81
N LYS A 100 19.50 11.86 12.83
CA LYS A 100 18.28 12.63 13.11
C LYS A 100 17.23 11.78 13.83
N LEU A 101 17.04 10.53 13.38
CA LEU A 101 16.08 9.60 13.96
C LEU A 101 16.57 9.08 15.32
N TRP A 102 17.83 8.67 15.40
CA TRP A 102 18.49 8.13 16.59
C TRP A 102 19.82 8.83 16.86
N PRO A 103 19.82 9.94 17.62
CA PRO A 103 21.04 10.74 17.86
C PRO A 103 22.20 9.98 18.53
N GLN A 104 21.88 8.95 19.32
CA GLN A 104 22.85 8.12 20.03
C GLN A 104 23.21 6.84 19.27
N PHE A 105 22.72 6.65 18.04
CA PHE A 105 23.01 5.46 17.24
C PHE A 105 24.51 5.19 17.16
N ASP A 106 24.90 3.98 17.54
CA ASP A 106 26.28 3.53 17.46
C ASP A 106 26.50 2.77 16.15
N PHE A 107 27.23 3.42 15.25
CA PHE A 107 27.61 2.87 13.96
C PHE A 107 28.71 1.83 14.04
N SER A 108 29.39 1.69 15.19
CA SER A 108 30.51 0.75 15.36
C SER A 108 30.06 -0.66 15.76
N LEU A 109 28.77 -0.84 16.04
CA LEU A 109 28.19 -2.11 16.47
C LEU A 109 27.53 -2.84 15.31
N ASP A 110 27.80 -4.14 15.22
CA ASP A 110 27.10 -5.06 14.31
C ASP A 110 25.59 -5.12 14.59
N LYS A 111 24.84 -5.50 13.56
CA LYS A 111 23.36 -5.53 13.53
C LYS A 111 22.91 -6.68 12.63
N ASP A 112 21.69 -7.13 12.83
CA ASP A 112 21.02 -8.13 11.98
C ASP A 112 19.65 -7.54 11.64
N ILE A 113 19.61 -6.67 10.63
CA ILE A 113 18.45 -5.87 10.26
C ILE A 113 17.42 -6.74 9.53
N ASN A 114 17.89 -7.68 8.70
CA ASN A 114 17.08 -8.53 7.82
C ASN A 114 16.64 -9.86 8.47
N GLY A 115 17.19 -10.22 9.63
CA GLY A 115 16.84 -11.41 10.41
C GLY A 115 17.49 -12.71 9.94
N ASP A 116 18.51 -12.67 9.07
CA ASP A 116 19.12 -13.87 8.49
C ASP A 116 20.13 -14.58 9.40
N GLY A 117 20.46 -13.96 10.54
CA GLY A 117 21.35 -14.52 11.55
C GLY A 117 22.83 -14.20 11.35
N ASP A 118 23.18 -13.29 10.45
CA ASP A 118 24.52 -12.74 10.38
C ASP A 118 24.56 -11.20 10.50
N ALA A 119 25.72 -10.61 10.21
CA ALA A 119 25.95 -9.16 10.23
C ALA A 119 26.93 -8.77 9.11
N LEU A 120 26.92 -9.55 8.03
CA LEU A 120 27.86 -9.50 6.92
C LEU A 120 27.31 -8.69 5.75
N ASP A 121 26.03 -8.31 5.80
CA ASP A 121 25.42 -7.46 4.80
C ASP A 121 26.04 -6.06 4.84
N ASN A 122 26.85 -5.83 3.81
CA ASN A 122 27.52 -4.55 3.68
C ASN A 122 26.55 -3.48 3.25
N ASP A 123 25.62 -3.71 2.33
CA ASP A 123 24.67 -2.69 1.85
C ASP A 123 23.25 -3.27 1.72
N ILE A 124 22.30 -2.77 2.52
CA ILE A 124 20.86 -3.00 2.38
C ILE A 124 20.26 -1.71 1.81
N THR A 125 19.80 -1.73 0.56
CA THR A 125 19.41 -0.51 -0.16
C THR A 125 17.90 -0.32 -0.14
N LEU A 126 17.40 0.35 0.90
CA LEU A 126 15.97 0.60 1.00
C LEU A 126 15.51 1.65 -0.02
N ASN A 127 14.65 1.23 -0.94
CA ASN A 127 13.94 2.04 -1.91
C ASN A 127 12.69 2.72 -1.30
N ALA A 128 11.94 3.46 -2.11
CA ALA A 128 10.76 4.20 -1.71
C ALA A 128 9.66 3.34 -1.07
N GLY A 129 9.41 2.14 -1.62
CA GLY A 129 8.41 1.20 -1.10
C GLY A 129 8.87 0.53 0.19
N GLU A 130 10.14 0.12 0.25
CA GLU A 130 10.74 -0.56 1.40
C GLU A 130 10.90 0.37 2.59
N CYS A 131 11.28 1.64 2.35
CA CYS A 131 11.34 2.64 3.40
C CYS A 131 9.99 2.81 4.11
N LEU A 132 8.87 2.75 3.39
CA LEU A 132 7.55 2.82 4.01
C LEU A 132 7.35 1.69 5.01
N VAL A 133 7.71 0.46 4.63
CA VAL A 133 7.59 -0.73 5.49
C VAL A 133 8.59 -0.69 6.63
N PHE A 134 9.86 -0.38 6.36
CA PHE A 134 10.91 -0.37 7.37
C PHE A 134 10.65 0.68 8.46
N PHE A 135 10.28 1.92 8.10
CA PHE A 135 10.12 2.98 9.09
C PHE A 135 8.79 2.91 9.84
N LEU A 136 7.72 2.41 9.21
CA LEU A 136 6.44 2.20 9.90
C LEU A 136 6.36 0.84 10.59
N GLY A 137 7.06 -0.17 10.10
CA GLY A 137 7.02 -1.56 10.57
C GLY A 137 8.18 -1.91 11.50
N GLY A 138 9.36 -1.34 11.30
CA GLY A 138 10.60 -1.65 12.03
C GLY A 138 11.54 -2.59 11.29
N VAL A 139 12.50 -3.14 12.03
CA VAL A 139 13.35 -4.25 11.53
C VAL A 139 12.48 -5.45 11.16
N TYR A 140 12.96 -6.24 10.21
CA TYR A 140 12.17 -7.30 9.59
C TYR A 140 12.92 -8.63 9.58
N GLU A 141 12.18 -9.69 9.26
CA GLU A 141 12.70 -11.04 9.09
C GLU A 141 11.96 -11.70 7.94
N LYS A 142 12.70 -12.36 7.03
CA LYS A 142 12.14 -13.30 6.07
C LYS A 142 12.19 -14.70 6.68
N THR A 143 11.06 -15.19 7.17
CA THR A 143 10.99 -16.48 7.85
C THR A 143 11.20 -17.64 6.88
N ALA A 144 11.56 -18.82 7.40
CA ALA A 144 11.85 -20.01 6.58
C ALA A 144 10.69 -20.48 5.67
N ASP A 145 9.45 -20.07 5.97
CA ASP A 145 8.27 -20.31 5.13
C ASP A 145 8.11 -19.28 3.99
N GLY A 146 9.04 -18.34 3.86
CA GLY A 146 9.06 -17.29 2.85
C GLY A 146 8.17 -16.08 3.19
N THR A 147 7.57 -16.03 4.38
CA THR A 147 6.77 -14.87 4.82
C THR A 147 7.64 -13.82 5.50
N PHE A 148 7.18 -12.57 5.50
CA PHE A 148 7.85 -11.48 6.19
C PHE A 148 7.18 -11.14 7.51
N ARG A 149 7.99 -10.72 8.48
CA ARG A 149 7.55 -10.16 9.76
C ARG A 149 8.27 -8.86 10.02
N VAL A 150 7.60 -7.93 10.70
CA VAL A 150 8.17 -6.66 11.15
C VAL A 150 8.00 -6.54 12.65
N TYR A 151 8.99 -5.94 13.33
CA TYR A 151 9.08 -6.00 14.79
C TYR A 151 9.07 -4.64 15.50
N GLY A 152 8.98 -3.52 14.79
CA GLY A 152 9.25 -2.19 15.34
C GLY A 152 10.74 -2.00 15.66
N PHE A 153 11.09 -0.90 16.30
CA PHE A 153 12.47 -0.59 16.69
C PHE A 153 12.70 -0.79 18.19
N SER A 154 13.88 -1.25 18.57
CA SER A 154 14.31 -1.31 19.97
C SER A 154 14.36 0.11 20.57
N LYS A 155 13.93 0.28 21.82
CA LYS A 155 14.09 1.55 22.56
C LYS A 155 15.51 1.77 23.06
N ASN A 156 16.45 0.84 22.84
CA ASN A 156 17.86 1.08 23.10
C ASN A 156 18.36 2.18 22.12
N PRO A 157 18.74 3.37 22.61
CA PRO A 157 19.05 4.51 21.74
C PRO A 157 20.36 4.34 20.96
N ALA A 158 21.26 3.46 21.40
CA ALA A 158 22.50 3.12 20.69
C ALA A 158 22.32 1.98 19.67
N GLN A 159 21.34 1.10 19.91
CA GLN A 159 21.06 -0.07 19.06
C GLN A 159 19.55 -0.22 18.78
N PRO A 160 18.95 0.68 17.98
CA PRO A 160 17.53 0.61 17.65
C PRO A 160 17.18 -0.57 16.74
N PHE A 161 18.16 -1.15 16.05
CA PHE A 161 17.98 -2.24 15.08
C PHE A 161 18.17 -3.64 15.66
N LEU A 162 18.12 -3.82 16.98
CA LEU A 162 18.12 -5.16 17.54
C LEU A 162 16.87 -5.93 17.09
N ASN A 163 17.07 -7.10 16.49
CA ASN A 163 16.04 -7.81 15.76
C ASN A 163 15.59 -9.10 16.48
N PRO A 164 14.33 -9.21 16.91
CA PRO A 164 13.83 -10.42 17.56
C PRO A 164 13.90 -11.66 16.68
N GLY A 165 13.93 -11.50 15.35
CA GLY A 165 14.14 -12.58 14.39
C GLY A 165 15.57 -13.13 14.34
N SER A 166 16.55 -12.37 14.87
CA SER A 166 17.96 -12.79 14.83
C SER A 166 18.20 -14.05 15.67
N SER A 167 18.92 -15.01 15.08
CA SER A 167 19.41 -16.20 15.78
C SER A 167 20.63 -15.91 16.69
N VAL A 168 21.25 -14.73 16.55
CA VAL A 168 22.43 -14.31 17.32
C VAL A 168 21.99 -13.50 18.54
N ALA A 169 22.20 -14.05 19.75
CA ALA A 169 21.69 -13.45 20.99
C ALA A 169 22.13 -11.99 21.26
N ALA A 170 23.31 -11.57 20.76
CA ALA A 170 23.81 -10.21 20.91
C ALA A 170 23.15 -9.19 19.96
N LEU A 171 22.63 -9.66 18.83
CA LEU A 171 21.92 -8.88 17.82
C LEU A 171 20.40 -8.98 18.01
N SER A 172 19.97 -10.01 18.74
CA SER A 172 18.59 -10.25 19.12
C SER A 172 18.13 -9.39 20.29
N ALA A 173 16.85 -9.00 20.28
CA ALA A 173 16.21 -8.31 21.39
C ALA A 173 14.79 -8.81 21.65
N THR A 174 14.66 -10.11 21.85
CA THR A 174 13.40 -10.79 22.19
C THR A 174 12.71 -10.27 23.46
N ASN A 175 13.41 -9.53 24.33
CA ASN A 175 12.89 -8.94 25.57
C ASN A 175 13.08 -7.41 25.70
N SER A 176 13.38 -6.68 24.61
CA SER A 176 13.49 -5.23 24.68
C SER A 176 12.13 -4.55 24.55
N SER A 177 11.92 -3.45 25.28
CA SER A 177 10.81 -2.55 24.99
C SER A 177 10.99 -1.97 23.59
N ARG A 178 9.95 -2.04 22.76
CA ARG A 178 9.99 -1.60 21.36
C ARG A 178 9.11 -0.38 21.11
N ARG A 179 9.37 0.32 20.01
CA ARG A 179 8.64 1.47 19.49
C ARG A 179 8.14 1.11 18.10
N GLY A 180 6.85 1.35 17.85
CA GLY A 180 6.16 0.78 16.70
C GLY A 180 5.92 -0.75 16.84
N PRO A 181 5.41 -1.41 15.80
CA PRO A 181 4.99 -0.86 14.50
C PRO A 181 3.98 0.31 14.63
N TYR A 182 4.09 1.30 13.74
CA TYR A 182 3.16 2.43 13.62
C TYR A 182 1.96 2.11 12.75
N PHE A 183 2.10 1.09 11.89
CA PHE A 183 1.06 0.60 11.00
C PHE A 183 0.93 -0.91 11.15
N GLU A 184 -0.30 -1.41 11.17
CA GLU A 184 -0.62 -2.83 11.26
C GLU A 184 -0.61 -3.43 9.86
N PHE A 185 0.53 -3.98 9.44
CA PHE A 185 0.68 -4.62 8.14
C PHE A 185 0.03 -6.00 8.12
N ASP A 186 -0.72 -6.27 7.05
CA ASP A 186 -1.10 -7.64 6.67
C ASP A 186 0.09 -8.38 6.05
N ASN A 187 0.65 -9.35 6.78
CA ASN A 187 1.84 -10.10 6.35
C ASN A 187 1.67 -10.81 4.99
N SER A 188 0.45 -11.08 4.54
CA SER A 188 0.19 -11.71 3.23
C SER A 188 0.42 -10.78 2.04
N ARG A 189 0.59 -9.47 2.30
CA ARG A 189 0.78 -8.43 1.29
C ARG A 189 2.21 -7.91 1.23
N PHE A 190 3.14 -8.51 1.97
CA PHE A 190 4.55 -8.23 1.76
C PHE A 190 5.05 -8.87 0.46
N VAL A 191 5.86 -8.13 -0.27
CA VAL A 191 6.55 -8.55 -1.49
C VAL A 191 7.99 -8.06 -1.41
N ASP A 192 8.87 -8.61 -2.24
CA ASP A 192 10.27 -8.24 -2.38
C ASP A 192 10.50 -8.14 -3.89
N THR A 193 10.39 -6.93 -4.43
CA THR A 193 10.30 -6.72 -5.89
C THR A 193 11.64 -6.64 -6.60
N ASP A 194 12.71 -6.28 -5.91
CA ASP A 194 14.06 -6.17 -6.47
C ASP A 194 15.05 -7.24 -5.96
N GLY A 195 14.64 -8.07 -5.00
CA GLY A 195 15.38 -9.24 -4.56
C GLY A 195 16.44 -8.96 -3.50
N ASP A 196 16.39 -7.80 -2.85
CA ASP A 196 17.34 -7.38 -1.81
C ASP A 196 16.94 -7.81 -0.38
N ILE A 197 15.85 -8.59 -0.26
CA ILE A 197 15.32 -9.13 1.00
C ILE A 197 14.64 -8.05 1.87
N ALA A 198 14.47 -6.82 1.39
CA ALA A 198 13.62 -5.83 2.05
C ALA A 198 12.15 -5.94 1.59
N PRO A 199 11.18 -5.92 2.52
CA PRO A 199 9.78 -6.04 2.15
C PRO A 199 9.18 -4.70 1.69
N GLU A 200 8.46 -4.70 0.57
CA GLU A 200 7.48 -3.68 0.21
C GLU A 200 6.05 -4.13 0.50
N TYR A 201 5.10 -3.19 0.44
CA TYR A 201 3.72 -3.45 0.80
C TYR A 201 2.76 -3.27 -0.36
N LEU A 202 2.08 -4.35 -0.75
CA LEU A 202 1.02 -4.33 -1.77
C LEU A 202 -0.22 -3.62 -1.23
N ASP A 203 -0.86 -2.84 -2.11
CA ASP A 203 -2.16 -2.22 -1.77
C ASP A 203 -3.28 -3.26 -1.61
N SER A 204 -4.45 -2.78 -1.20
CA SER A 204 -5.61 -3.64 -0.92
C SER A 204 -6.36 -4.14 -2.16
N PHE A 205 -5.93 -3.80 -3.39
CA PHE A 205 -6.57 -4.34 -4.60
C PHE A 205 -6.37 -5.86 -4.71
N PRO A 206 -7.42 -6.63 -5.05
CA PRO A 206 -7.28 -8.07 -5.22
C PRO A 206 -6.32 -8.42 -6.34
N GLY A 207 -5.30 -9.23 -6.02
CA GLY A 207 -4.29 -9.69 -6.98
C GLY A 207 -3.22 -8.65 -7.31
N GLN A 208 -3.11 -7.58 -6.51
CA GLN A 208 -2.07 -6.57 -6.64
C GLN A 208 -0.68 -7.21 -6.70
N GLN A 209 0.18 -6.67 -7.56
CA GLN A 209 1.56 -7.13 -7.77
C GLN A 209 2.59 -6.03 -7.58
N LYS A 210 2.14 -4.78 -7.51
CA LYS A 210 2.98 -3.60 -7.37
C LYS A 210 2.70 -2.94 -6.01
N PRO A 211 3.74 -2.56 -5.25
CA PRO A 211 3.56 -2.03 -3.91
C PRO A 211 2.95 -0.62 -3.89
N TYR A 212 2.76 -0.05 -2.71
CA TYR A 212 2.68 1.40 -2.60
C TYR A 212 4.06 2.01 -2.88
N LEU A 213 4.07 3.18 -3.53
CA LEU A 213 5.25 4.05 -3.55
C LEU A 213 5.09 5.16 -2.52
N TYR A 214 6.16 5.42 -1.78
CA TYR A 214 6.24 6.51 -0.81
C TYR A 214 7.44 7.41 -1.11
N PHE A 215 7.18 8.70 -1.32
CA PHE A 215 8.24 9.67 -1.56
C PHE A 215 8.20 10.77 -0.52
N SER A 216 9.32 11.02 0.14
CA SER A 216 9.49 12.10 1.11
C SER A 216 10.03 13.34 0.41
N SER A 217 9.48 14.50 0.75
CA SER A 217 10.08 15.80 0.37
C SER A 217 11.19 16.24 1.34
N TYR A 218 11.49 15.43 2.36
CA TYR A 218 12.46 15.73 3.42
C TYR A 218 12.17 17.09 4.09
N ASP A 219 10.94 17.26 4.55
CA ASP A 219 10.40 18.50 5.14
C ASP A 219 10.51 19.71 4.20
N GLY A 220 10.19 19.51 2.92
CA GLY A 220 10.15 20.56 1.91
C GLY A 220 11.48 20.91 1.25
N ARG A 221 12.51 20.08 1.42
CA ARG A 221 13.78 20.18 0.67
C ARG A 221 13.64 19.70 -0.78
N GLY A 222 12.55 19.00 -1.07
CA GLY A 222 12.21 18.49 -2.40
C GLY A 222 12.32 16.97 -2.48
N TYR A 223 11.62 16.42 -3.45
CA TYR A 223 11.69 15.00 -3.81
C TYR A 223 12.99 14.72 -4.57
N ARG A 224 13.64 13.59 -4.28
CA ARG A 224 14.92 13.24 -4.91
C ARG A 224 14.68 12.30 -6.08
N ASP A 225 15.10 12.72 -7.27
CA ASP A 225 14.93 11.91 -8.49
C ASP A 225 15.70 10.58 -8.44
N SER A 226 16.78 10.51 -7.66
CA SER A 226 17.54 9.27 -7.44
C SER A 226 16.79 8.21 -6.64
N GLU A 227 15.66 8.55 -6.02
CA GLU A 227 14.84 7.63 -5.20
C GLU A 227 13.61 7.12 -5.99
N LEU A 228 13.46 7.55 -7.25
CA LEU A 228 12.36 7.13 -8.10
C LEU A 228 12.61 5.73 -8.67
N PRO A 229 11.63 4.81 -8.65
CA PRO A 229 11.80 3.44 -9.12
C PRO A 229 11.70 3.39 -10.64
N VAL A 230 12.78 3.80 -11.33
CA VAL A 230 12.84 3.86 -12.80
C VAL A 230 12.53 2.50 -13.44
N LEU A 231 12.90 1.39 -12.79
CA LEU A 231 12.61 0.02 -13.24
C LEU A 231 11.11 -0.32 -13.21
N LEU A 232 10.32 0.37 -12.38
CA LEU A 232 8.86 0.26 -12.35
C LEU A 232 8.18 1.23 -13.32
N GLY A 233 8.95 1.94 -14.15
CA GLY A 233 8.45 2.90 -15.13
C GLY A 233 8.17 4.30 -14.57
N PHE A 234 8.16 4.48 -13.25
CA PHE A 234 7.85 5.74 -12.59
C PHE A 234 9.08 6.68 -12.57
N LYS A 235 8.94 7.86 -13.18
CA LYS A 235 10.08 8.75 -13.49
C LYS A 235 9.97 10.14 -12.87
N SER A 236 8.81 10.50 -12.32
CA SER A 236 8.61 11.81 -11.69
C SER A 236 7.46 11.74 -10.69
N VAL A 237 7.63 12.31 -9.50
CA VAL A 237 6.50 12.54 -8.58
C VAL A 237 5.42 13.39 -9.25
N TYR A 238 4.19 13.29 -8.76
CA TYR A 238 3.10 14.09 -9.32
C TYR A 238 3.29 15.57 -9.00
N ARG A 239 3.04 16.41 -10.00
CA ARG A 239 3.23 17.86 -9.97
C ARG A 239 1.99 18.57 -10.51
N GLU A 240 1.71 19.75 -10.00
CA GLU A 240 0.66 20.62 -10.54
C GLU A 240 1.05 21.07 -11.95
N GLY A 241 0.16 20.96 -12.93
CA GLY A 241 0.38 21.51 -14.27
C GLY A 241 -0.27 20.68 -15.36
N SER A 242 -0.15 21.16 -16.60
CA SER A 242 -0.72 20.49 -17.78
C SER A 242 -0.22 19.05 -17.88
N SER A 243 -1.13 18.07 -17.89
CA SER A 243 -0.80 16.65 -18.09
C SER A 243 -0.25 16.34 -19.50
N ALA A 244 -0.25 17.31 -20.41
CA ALA A 244 0.31 17.16 -21.75
C ALA A 244 1.80 16.80 -21.73
N HIS A 245 2.17 15.94 -22.68
CA HIS A 245 3.54 15.54 -22.96
C HIS A 245 4.49 16.73 -23.16
N GLY A 246 5.67 16.69 -22.52
CA GLY A 246 6.70 17.72 -22.63
C GLY A 246 6.37 19.06 -21.98
N SER A 247 5.26 19.15 -21.24
CA SER A 247 4.94 20.32 -20.44
C SER A 247 6.03 20.58 -19.40
N THR A 248 6.30 21.86 -19.12
CA THR A 248 7.25 22.24 -18.07
C THR A 248 6.75 21.72 -16.72
N PRO A 249 7.56 20.96 -15.97
CA PRO A 249 7.16 20.44 -14.66
C PRO A 249 6.81 21.57 -13.70
N GLY A 250 5.63 21.52 -13.08
CA GLY A 250 5.25 22.48 -12.05
C GLY A 250 5.69 22.07 -10.64
N ILE A 251 5.02 22.68 -9.66
CA ILE A 251 5.30 22.43 -8.23
C ILE A 251 4.80 21.03 -7.89
N PRO A 252 5.60 20.19 -7.20
CA PRO A 252 5.14 18.90 -6.70
C PRO A 252 3.89 19.04 -5.82
N TYR A 253 2.91 18.17 -6.02
CA TYR A 253 1.87 17.99 -5.01
C TYR A 253 2.53 17.63 -3.67
N LYS A 254 1.97 18.11 -2.56
CA LYS A 254 2.50 17.84 -1.21
C LYS A 254 3.98 18.24 -1.03
N ALA A 255 4.43 19.30 -1.72
CA ALA A 255 5.83 19.76 -1.77
C ALA A 255 6.60 19.89 -0.44
N LYS A 256 5.93 19.93 0.71
CA LYS A 256 6.53 20.04 2.05
C LYS A 256 6.39 18.80 2.93
N THR A 257 5.78 17.74 2.42
CA THR A 257 5.46 16.51 3.16
C THR A 257 5.87 15.31 2.33
N TYR A 258 4.93 14.46 1.91
CA TYR A 258 5.21 13.24 1.17
C TYR A 258 4.05 12.90 0.22
N GLN A 259 4.33 12.08 -0.79
CA GLN A 259 3.34 11.48 -1.67
C GLN A 259 3.27 9.97 -1.42
N ILE A 260 2.05 9.44 -1.29
CA ILE A 260 1.77 8.00 -1.32
C ILE A 260 0.99 7.72 -2.60
N ILE A 261 1.42 6.71 -3.35
CA ILE A 261 0.84 6.37 -4.65
C ILE A 261 0.56 4.86 -4.67
N SER A 262 -0.68 4.48 -4.97
CA SER A 262 -1.04 3.12 -5.33
C SER A 262 -1.17 3.01 -6.85
N PRO A 263 -0.72 1.90 -7.47
CA PRO A 263 -0.79 1.65 -8.91
C PRO A 263 -2.20 1.30 -9.41
N GLY A 264 -3.22 1.36 -8.54
CA GLY A 264 -4.61 1.20 -8.97
C GLY A 264 -4.97 -0.24 -9.34
N ALA A 265 -6.04 -0.37 -10.13
CA ALA A 265 -6.65 -1.63 -10.52
C ALA A 265 -5.93 -2.31 -11.69
N ASP A 266 -5.15 -1.57 -12.47
CA ASP A 266 -4.38 -2.11 -13.61
C ASP A 266 -2.94 -2.52 -13.25
N PHE A 267 -2.51 -2.19 -12.02
CA PHE A 267 -1.18 -2.49 -11.47
C PHE A 267 -0.05 -1.74 -12.19
N GLN A 268 -0.31 -0.55 -12.71
CA GLN A 268 0.67 0.28 -13.43
C GLN A 268 0.75 1.70 -12.87
N TYR A 269 1.95 2.15 -12.48
CA TYR A 269 2.14 3.52 -11.99
C TYR A 269 2.18 4.58 -13.10
N GLY A 270 2.50 4.18 -14.33
CA GLY A 270 2.96 5.08 -15.39
C GLY A 270 4.27 5.81 -15.04
N VAL A 271 4.48 6.99 -15.60
CA VAL A 271 5.73 7.78 -15.48
C VAL A 271 5.61 8.95 -14.51
N GLY A 272 4.39 9.35 -14.13
CA GLY A 272 4.10 10.46 -13.24
C GLY A 272 4.34 11.84 -13.86
N GLY A 273 4.71 12.84 -13.04
CA GLY A 273 4.91 14.22 -13.49
C GLY A 273 3.65 15.09 -13.43
N ASN A 274 3.47 15.99 -14.39
CA ASN A 274 2.37 16.96 -14.32
C ASN A 274 1.00 16.27 -14.35
N TYR A 275 0.13 16.71 -13.46
CA TYR A 275 -1.24 16.27 -13.30
C TYR A 275 -2.15 17.50 -13.17
N ASP A 276 -3.17 17.51 -14.03
CA ASP A 276 -4.21 18.54 -14.14
C ASP A 276 -5.54 17.87 -13.78
N PRO A 277 -6.15 18.17 -12.62
CA PRO A 277 -7.38 17.51 -12.18
C PRO A 277 -8.57 17.68 -13.13
N ASP A 278 -8.51 18.67 -14.01
CA ASP A 278 -9.56 18.98 -14.98
C ASP A 278 -9.30 18.33 -16.35
N LYS A 279 -8.18 17.62 -16.52
CA LYS A 279 -7.79 17.01 -17.80
C LYS A 279 -7.24 15.60 -17.64
N ASN A 280 -7.81 14.69 -18.42
CA ASN A 280 -7.31 13.33 -18.53
C ASN A 280 -5.83 13.30 -18.96
N PHE A 281 -5.15 12.21 -18.59
CA PHE A 281 -3.82 11.92 -19.09
C PHE A 281 -3.80 11.67 -20.61
N PRO A 282 -2.78 12.16 -21.33
CA PRO A 282 -2.68 11.95 -22.77
C PRO A 282 -2.29 10.50 -23.10
N GLY A 283 -2.96 9.89 -24.07
CA GLY A 283 -2.49 8.62 -24.64
C GLY A 283 -1.15 8.78 -25.39
N PRO A 284 -0.56 7.70 -25.92
CA PRO A 284 0.71 7.73 -26.64
C PRO A 284 0.71 8.74 -27.78
N GLN A 285 1.80 9.50 -27.98
CA GLN A 285 1.91 10.53 -29.03
C GLN A 285 3.24 10.44 -29.80
N PRO A 286 3.23 10.10 -31.11
CA PRO A 286 4.44 10.17 -31.94
C PRO A 286 4.79 11.64 -32.30
N PRO A 287 6.08 11.99 -32.52
CA PRO A 287 7.26 11.12 -32.51
C PRO A 287 7.99 11.06 -31.15
N THR A 288 7.44 11.64 -30.08
CA THR A 288 8.21 11.96 -28.86
C THR A 288 7.88 11.10 -27.64
N TYR A 289 6.73 10.41 -27.59
CA TYR A 289 6.30 9.62 -26.44
C TYR A 289 5.62 8.32 -26.90
N LEU A 290 6.26 7.20 -26.60
CA LEU A 290 5.76 5.86 -26.93
C LEU A 290 5.02 5.20 -25.76
N ASP A 291 5.07 5.80 -24.58
CA ASP A 291 4.40 5.37 -23.36
C ASP A 291 2.98 5.91 -23.27
N ASP A 292 2.06 5.07 -22.79
CA ASP A 292 0.67 5.45 -22.53
C ASP A 292 0.56 6.04 -21.13
N ARG A 293 0.23 7.33 -21.02
CA ARG A 293 -0.01 7.97 -19.71
C ARG A 293 -1.40 7.69 -19.17
N THR A 294 -2.32 7.14 -19.96
CA THR A 294 -3.70 6.86 -19.51
C THR A 294 -3.76 5.76 -18.45
N VAL A 295 -2.70 4.95 -18.35
CA VAL A 295 -2.52 3.94 -17.28
C VAL A 295 -2.51 4.57 -15.89
N GLU A 296 -2.16 5.86 -15.76
CA GLU A 296 -2.12 6.54 -14.47
C GLU A 296 -3.50 6.99 -13.98
N ALA A 297 -4.53 6.91 -14.82
CA ALA A 297 -5.84 7.48 -14.53
C ALA A 297 -6.55 6.81 -13.33
N ASP A 298 -6.22 5.55 -13.04
CA ASP A 298 -6.79 4.81 -11.92
C ASP A 298 -5.88 4.80 -10.66
N ASN A 299 -4.66 5.35 -10.74
CA ASN A 299 -3.79 5.56 -9.59
C ASN A 299 -4.50 6.32 -8.48
N ILE A 300 -4.23 5.94 -7.24
CA ILE A 300 -4.83 6.52 -6.04
C ILE A 300 -3.72 7.14 -5.22
N THR A 301 -3.94 8.36 -4.74
CA THR A 301 -2.92 9.12 -4.03
C THR A 301 -3.46 9.79 -2.78
N ASN A 302 -2.57 10.30 -1.93
CA ASN A 302 -2.92 11.05 -0.72
C ASN A 302 -3.20 12.55 -0.94
N PHE A 303 -3.27 13.00 -2.20
CA PHE A 303 -3.50 14.41 -2.55
C PHE A 303 -4.69 14.65 -3.49
N VAL A 304 -5.25 13.61 -4.09
CA VAL A 304 -6.48 13.70 -4.91
C VAL A 304 -7.63 12.97 -4.23
N SER A 305 -8.82 13.58 -4.27
CA SER A 305 -10.06 12.93 -3.84
C SER A 305 -10.57 11.97 -4.90
N GLY A 306 -9.92 10.82 -5.07
CA GLY A 306 -10.28 9.94 -6.18
C GLY A 306 -9.17 9.04 -6.65
N SER A 307 -9.35 8.50 -7.85
CA SER A 307 -8.22 8.18 -8.71
C SER A 307 -7.85 9.45 -9.47
N LEU A 308 -6.68 9.47 -10.12
CA LEU A 308 -6.21 10.69 -10.78
C LEU A 308 -7.12 11.16 -11.92
N LYS A 309 -7.70 10.25 -12.72
CA LYS A 309 -8.59 10.53 -13.88
C LYS A 309 -8.02 11.48 -14.95
#